data_AF-A0A6D2LM37-F1
#
_entry.id   AF-A0A6D2LM37-F1
#
_cell.length_a   1.000
_cell.length_b   1.000
_cell.length_c   1.000
_cell.angle_alpha   90.00
_cell.angle_beta   90.00
_cell.angle_gamma   90.00
#
_symmetry.space_group_name_H-M   'P 1'
#
loop_
_entity.id
_entity.type
_entity.pdbx_description
1 polymer ?
#
loop_
_entity_poly.entity_id
_entity_poly.type
_entity_poly.pdbx_seq_one_letter_code
_entity_poly.pdbx_strand_id
1 'polypeptide(L)'
;MSCLRWLDLDRTSIKELPENIGNLVALEVLQARRTAIRQAPWSIARLTRLQVLAIGTSIYTPEGIHSPCPHLSRFDDLRALCLSNMNMIEIPNSIGNLWSLSELDLSGNNFEFIPASIKRLTRLNRLDLNNCQRLQALPDELPRSLLYIYTHGCTSLVSISGCFKHRCLRKLVASNCYKLDQEAQILIHRNMQLDSAKPEHSYFPGRDVPACFNHQAFVEDTLPSE
;
A
#
# COMPACT_ATOMS: atom_id res chain seq x y z
N MET A 1 -15.12 -30.21 4.38
CA MET A 1 -14.90 -28.89 3.74
C MET A 1 -13.70 -28.88 2.77
N SER A 2 -13.26 -30.04 2.24
CA SER A 2 -12.04 -30.15 1.40
C SER A 2 -12.16 -29.55 -0.01
N CYS A 3 -13.35 -29.10 -0.41
CA CYS A 3 -13.62 -28.49 -1.71
C CYS A 3 -13.88 -26.97 -1.65
N LEU A 4 -13.84 -26.36 -0.46
CA LEU A 4 -14.12 -24.94 -0.32
C LEU A 4 -13.00 -24.13 -1.00
N ARG A 5 -13.37 -23.37 -2.04
CA ARG A 5 -12.45 -22.52 -2.81
C ARG A 5 -12.57 -21.04 -2.46
N TRP A 6 -13.73 -20.62 -1.98
CA TRP A 6 -14.02 -19.23 -1.64
C TRP A 6 -14.54 -19.17 -0.21
N LEU A 7 -13.92 -18.33 0.61
CA LEU A 7 -14.35 -18.03 1.96
C LEU A 7 -14.38 -16.51 2.13
N ASP A 8 -15.58 -15.98 2.34
CA ASP A 8 -15.82 -14.57 2.61
C ASP A 8 -16.32 -14.39 4.05
N LEU A 9 -15.55 -13.62 4.81
CA LEU A 9 -15.76 -13.22 6.19
C LEU A 9 -15.78 -11.69 6.31
N ASP A 10 -15.87 -10.97 5.20
CA ASP A 10 -15.91 -9.52 5.19
C ASP A 10 -17.03 -9.01 6.10
N ARG A 11 -16.75 -7.94 6.86
CA ARG A 11 -17.71 -7.26 7.74
C ARG A 11 -18.31 -8.15 8.84
N THR A 12 -17.62 -9.23 9.21
CA THR A 12 -17.99 -10.06 10.37
C THR A 12 -17.28 -9.57 11.64
N SER A 13 -17.80 -9.96 12.81
CA SER A 13 -17.20 -9.65 14.12
C SER A 13 -16.06 -10.59 14.53
N ILE A 14 -15.50 -11.35 13.56
CA ILE A 14 -14.41 -12.29 13.85
C ILE A 14 -13.15 -11.52 14.30
N LYS A 15 -12.54 -12.01 15.38
CA LYS A 15 -11.34 -11.41 15.99
C LYS A 15 -10.04 -12.05 15.52
N GLU A 16 -10.10 -13.32 15.13
CA GLU A 16 -8.94 -14.08 14.69
C GLU A 16 -9.38 -15.20 13.74
N LEU A 17 -8.49 -15.59 12.83
CA LEU A 17 -8.68 -16.82 12.06
C LEU A 17 -8.17 -18.00 12.90
N PRO A 18 -8.91 -19.11 12.96
CA PRO A 18 -8.49 -20.27 13.74
C PRO A 18 -7.31 -20.99 13.07
N GLU A 19 -6.44 -21.63 13.88
CA GLU A 19 -5.26 -22.36 13.37
C GLU A 19 -5.62 -23.52 12.43
N ASN A 20 -6.85 -24.03 12.48
CA ASN A 20 -7.30 -25.06 11.54
C ASN A 20 -7.67 -24.53 10.14
N ILE A 21 -7.60 -23.21 9.88
CA ILE A 21 -7.88 -22.62 8.56
C ILE A 21 -7.02 -23.22 7.45
N GLY A 22 -5.76 -23.57 7.77
CA GLY A 22 -4.83 -24.24 6.85
C GLY A 22 -5.27 -25.64 6.39
N ASN A 23 -6.35 -26.20 6.92
CA ASN A 23 -6.95 -27.43 6.41
C ASN A 23 -7.77 -27.21 5.14
N LEU A 24 -8.11 -25.97 4.81
CA LEU A 24 -8.83 -25.60 3.58
C LEU A 24 -7.86 -25.55 2.38
N VAL A 25 -7.13 -26.63 2.12
CA VAL A 25 -6.05 -26.67 1.12
C VAL A 25 -6.50 -26.40 -0.33
N ALA A 26 -7.80 -26.44 -0.60
CA ALA A 26 -8.39 -26.08 -1.89
C ALA A 26 -8.77 -24.59 -1.99
N LEU A 27 -8.57 -23.79 -0.93
CA LEU A 27 -8.98 -22.40 -0.87
C LEU A 27 -8.16 -21.55 -1.84
N GLU A 28 -8.87 -20.84 -2.72
CA GLU A 28 -8.33 -19.94 -3.74
C GLU A 28 -8.54 -18.48 -3.32
N VAL A 29 -9.61 -18.18 -2.55
CA VAL A 29 -9.95 -16.84 -2.09
C VAL A 29 -10.31 -16.84 -0.62
N LEU A 30 -9.61 -16.01 0.16
CA LEU A 30 -9.91 -15.70 1.56
C LEU A 30 -10.09 -14.19 1.72
N GLN A 31 -11.32 -13.77 2.02
CA GLN A 31 -11.66 -12.38 2.29
C GLN A 31 -12.13 -12.25 3.75
N ALA A 32 -11.53 -11.31 4.48
CA ALA A 32 -11.80 -11.04 5.88
C ALA A 32 -11.52 -9.56 6.22
N ARG A 33 -11.93 -8.66 5.32
CA ARG A 33 -11.82 -7.20 5.46
C ARG A 33 -12.91 -6.66 6.37
N ARG A 34 -12.64 -5.52 7.01
CA ARG A 34 -13.54 -4.92 8.00
C ARG A 34 -13.89 -5.90 9.13
N THR A 35 -12.90 -6.70 9.54
CA THR A 35 -12.97 -7.59 10.70
C THR A 35 -12.07 -7.06 11.82
N ALA A 36 -12.07 -7.71 12.98
CA ALA A 36 -11.14 -7.42 14.06
C ALA A 36 -9.82 -8.22 13.96
N ILE A 37 -9.60 -8.96 12.87
CA ILE A 37 -8.36 -9.72 12.64
C ILE A 37 -7.17 -8.76 12.58
N ARG A 38 -6.14 -9.08 13.35
CA ARG A 38 -4.85 -8.33 13.40
C ARG A 38 -3.65 -9.17 13.01
N GLN A 39 -3.82 -10.48 12.89
CA GLN A 39 -2.77 -11.41 12.50
C GLN A 39 -3.36 -12.63 11.81
N ALA A 40 -2.58 -13.26 10.94
CA ALA A 40 -2.94 -14.53 10.33
C ALA A 40 -2.25 -15.69 11.11
N PRO A 41 -2.95 -16.82 11.33
CA PRO A 41 -2.37 -18.02 11.94
C PRO A 41 -1.26 -18.61 11.08
N TRP A 42 -0.33 -19.36 11.67
CA TRP A 42 0.81 -19.92 10.94
C TRP A 42 0.36 -20.92 9.87
N SER A 43 -0.72 -21.66 10.12
CA SER A 43 -1.30 -22.60 9.16
C SER A 43 -1.78 -21.96 7.86
N ILE A 44 -1.94 -20.63 7.79
CA ILE A 44 -2.29 -19.93 6.54
C ILE A 44 -1.29 -20.24 5.42
N ALA A 45 -0.03 -20.51 5.77
CA ALA A 45 1.02 -20.90 4.82
C ALA A 45 0.80 -22.27 4.16
N ARG A 46 -0.21 -23.04 4.60
CA ARG A 46 -0.64 -24.31 3.96
C ARG A 46 -1.62 -24.08 2.81
N LEU A 47 -2.19 -22.88 2.69
CA LEU A 47 -3.14 -22.51 1.63
C LEU A 47 -2.38 -22.18 0.33
N THR A 48 -1.69 -23.17 -0.24
CA THR A 48 -0.78 -22.95 -1.38
C THR A 48 -1.48 -22.61 -2.69
N ARG A 49 -2.80 -22.82 -2.78
CA ARG A 49 -3.64 -22.47 -3.95
C ARG A 49 -4.24 -21.06 -3.86
N LEU A 50 -3.94 -20.32 -2.81
CA LEU A 50 -4.55 -19.02 -2.54
C LEU A 50 -4.11 -18.01 -3.61
N GLN A 51 -5.08 -17.47 -4.34
CA GLN A 51 -4.92 -16.43 -5.35
C GLN A 51 -5.25 -15.04 -4.81
N VAL A 52 -6.17 -14.97 -3.84
CA VAL A 52 -6.56 -13.71 -3.18
C VAL A 52 -6.55 -13.90 -1.68
N LEU A 53 -5.77 -13.07 -0.99
CA LEU A 53 -5.75 -12.94 0.47
C LEU A 53 -6.06 -11.50 0.84
N ALA A 54 -7.22 -11.28 1.46
CA ALA A 54 -7.60 -9.96 1.95
C ALA A 54 -7.93 -10.04 3.43
N ILE A 55 -7.06 -9.48 4.26
CA ILE A 55 -7.27 -9.33 5.71
C ILE A 55 -7.09 -7.85 6.03
N GLY A 56 -8.02 -7.28 6.78
CA GLY A 56 -7.88 -5.91 7.21
C GLY A 56 -9.03 -5.44 8.07
N THR A 57 -8.78 -4.35 8.79
CA THR A 57 -9.75 -3.74 9.71
C THR A 57 -10.29 -2.44 9.17
N SER A 58 -11.49 -2.07 9.61
CA SER A 58 -12.09 -0.76 9.31
C SER A 58 -11.63 0.34 10.26
N ILE A 59 -11.00 -0.02 11.38
CA ILE A 59 -10.61 0.91 12.43
C ILE A 59 -9.09 1.08 12.38
N TYR A 60 -8.64 2.30 12.09
CA TYR A 60 -7.26 2.72 12.34
C TYR A 60 -7.08 2.86 13.85
N THR A 61 -6.25 2.00 14.45
CA THR A 61 -5.85 2.12 15.85
C THR A 61 -4.39 2.59 15.87
N PRO A 62 -4.11 3.84 16.29
CA PRO A 62 -2.74 4.36 16.37
C PRO A 62 -1.91 3.68 17.47
N GLU A 63 -2.52 2.83 18.30
CA GLU A 63 -1.92 2.22 19.49
C GLU A 63 -1.86 0.69 19.38
N GLY A 64 -0.69 0.13 19.70
CA GLY A 64 -0.44 -1.31 19.78
C GLY A 64 0.67 -1.78 18.84
N ILE A 65 1.89 -1.99 19.34
CA ILE A 65 2.95 -2.63 18.56
C ILE A 65 2.61 -4.12 18.47
N HIS A 66 2.02 -4.53 17.35
CA HIS A 66 1.75 -5.94 17.08
C HIS A 66 2.38 -6.30 15.73
N SER A 67 3.38 -7.17 15.77
CA SER A 67 3.87 -7.92 14.61
C SER A 67 3.67 -9.40 14.94
N PRO A 68 2.98 -10.16 14.07
CA PRO A 68 3.74 -10.77 13.00
C PRO A 68 3.01 -10.68 11.66
N CYS A 69 3.67 -10.08 10.67
CA CYS A 69 3.33 -10.31 9.28
C CYS A 69 3.32 -11.82 9.01
N PRO A 70 2.36 -12.35 8.22
CA PRO A 70 2.38 -13.76 7.86
C PRO A 70 3.70 -14.09 7.14
N HIS A 71 4.21 -15.32 7.32
CA HIS A 71 5.30 -15.81 6.47
C HIS A 71 4.78 -15.96 5.02
N LEU A 72 5.11 -15.01 4.16
CA LEU A 72 4.61 -14.92 2.79
C LEU A 72 5.33 -15.83 1.77
N SER A 73 6.23 -16.72 2.21
CA SER A 73 7.15 -17.44 1.31
C SER A 73 6.54 -18.59 0.50
N ARG A 74 5.26 -18.96 0.70
CA ARG A 74 4.65 -20.17 0.12
C ARG A 74 3.47 -19.90 -0.83
N PHE A 75 3.22 -18.63 -1.14
CA PHE A 75 2.05 -18.20 -1.89
C PHE A 75 2.41 -17.93 -3.36
N ASP A 76 2.77 -19.00 -4.08
CA ASP A 76 3.24 -18.98 -5.46
C ASP A 76 2.19 -18.46 -6.46
N ASP A 77 0.92 -18.76 -6.21
CA ASP A 77 -0.21 -18.40 -7.08
C ASP A 77 -0.93 -17.10 -6.67
N LEU A 78 -0.45 -16.42 -5.62
CA LEU A 78 -1.13 -15.26 -5.05
C LEU A 78 -1.02 -14.05 -6.00
N ARG A 79 -2.18 -13.54 -6.41
CA ARG A 79 -2.33 -12.43 -7.37
C ARG A 79 -2.71 -11.13 -6.68
N ALA A 80 -3.50 -11.21 -5.60
CA ALA A 80 -3.91 -10.05 -4.82
C ALA A 80 -3.68 -10.28 -3.32
N LEU A 81 -2.97 -9.34 -2.70
CA LEU A 81 -2.71 -9.33 -1.26
C LEU A 81 -3.16 -7.98 -0.69
N CYS A 82 -4.14 -8.01 0.21
CA CYS A 82 -4.59 -6.85 0.97
C CYS A 82 -4.36 -7.12 2.45
N LEU A 83 -3.50 -6.31 3.07
CA LEU A 83 -3.16 -6.31 4.49
C LEU A 83 -3.38 -4.92 5.08
N SER A 84 -4.52 -4.32 4.79
CA SER A 84 -4.82 -2.93 5.16
C SER A 84 -5.15 -2.77 6.65
N ASN A 85 -4.65 -1.70 7.25
CA ASN A 85 -4.84 -1.35 8.66
C ASN A 85 -4.38 -2.45 9.66
N MET A 86 -3.39 -3.25 9.29
CA MET A 86 -2.90 -4.37 10.11
C MET A 86 -1.91 -3.95 11.21
N ASN A 87 -1.66 -2.65 11.36
CA ASN A 87 -0.69 -2.08 12.29
C ASN A 87 0.75 -2.59 12.09
N MET A 88 1.08 -2.97 10.85
CA MET A 88 2.41 -3.49 10.49
C MET A 88 3.46 -2.39 10.69
N ILE A 89 4.52 -2.70 11.47
CA ILE A 89 5.69 -1.82 11.67
C ILE A 89 6.84 -2.12 10.70
N GLU A 90 6.81 -3.28 10.06
CA GLU A 90 7.77 -3.72 9.06
C GLU A 90 7.07 -4.54 7.98
N ILE A 91 7.66 -4.60 6.79
CA ILE A 91 7.24 -5.52 5.73
C ILE A 91 8.36 -6.55 5.60
N PRO A 92 8.06 -7.86 5.71
CA PRO A 92 9.10 -8.88 5.66
C PRO A 92 9.73 -8.93 4.27
N ASN A 93 11.04 -9.16 4.21
CA ASN A 93 11.77 -9.31 2.94
C ASN A 93 11.20 -10.41 2.03
N SER A 94 10.51 -11.40 2.60
CA SER A 94 9.81 -12.47 1.89
C SER A 94 8.66 -11.99 1.00
N ILE A 95 8.19 -10.73 1.13
CA ILE A 95 7.24 -10.13 0.18
C ILE A 95 7.74 -10.27 -1.26
N GLY A 96 9.06 -10.11 -1.50
CA GLY A 96 9.67 -10.25 -2.81
C GLY A 96 9.67 -11.66 -3.40
N ASN A 97 9.15 -12.66 -2.68
CA ASN A 97 8.94 -14.01 -3.20
C ASN A 97 7.54 -14.20 -3.82
N LEU A 98 6.63 -13.23 -3.71
CA LEU A 98 5.28 -13.31 -4.30
C LEU A 98 5.31 -12.96 -5.80
N TRP A 99 5.98 -13.77 -6.61
CA TRP A 99 6.27 -13.49 -8.02
C TRP A 99 5.02 -13.37 -8.91
N SER A 100 3.89 -13.97 -8.51
CA SER A 100 2.59 -13.85 -9.19
C SER A 100 1.79 -12.59 -8.82
N LEU A 101 2.22 -11.84 -7.82
CA LEU A 101 1.42 -10.77 -7.24
C LEU A 101 1.26 -9.61 -8.24
N SER A 102 0.00 -9.28 -8.56
CA SER A 102 -0.37 -8.16 -9.41
C SER A 102 -0.91 -6.97 -8.64
N GLU A 103 -1.46 -7.20 -7.45
CA GLU A 103 -2.03 -6.15 -6.59
C GLU A 103 -1.57 -6.32 -5.14
N LEU A 104 -1.03 -5.24 -4.57
CA LEU A 104 -0.58 -5.18 -3.18
C LEU A 104 -1.18 -3.95 -2.51
N ASP A 105 -2.00 -4.18 -1.49
CA ASP A 105 -2.57 -3.15 -0.63
C ASP A 105 -2.03 -3.29 0.80
N LEU A 106 -1.25 -2.31 1.21
CA LEU A 106 -0.66 -2.17 2.54
C LEU A 106 -1.11 -0.86 3.21
N SER A 107 -2.22 -0.27 2.74
CA SER A 107 -2.73 1.00 3.25
C SER A 107 -3.00 0.99 4.76
N GLY A 108 -2.82 2.14 5.41
CA GLY A 108 -3.14 2.34 6.83
C GLY A 108 -2.23 1.58 7.82
N ASN A 109 -1.04 1.17 7.38
CA ASN A 109 -0.03 0.56 8.24
C ASN A 109 1.02 1.57 8.73
N ASN A 110 1.90 1.14 9.64
CA ASN A 110 2.82 2.00 10.39
C ASN A 110 4.30 1.69 10.12
N PHE A 111 4.62 1.04 9.00
CA PHE A 111 6.00 0.80 8.59
C PHE A 111 6.67 2.08 8.09
N GLU A 112 7.96 2.22 8.38
CA GLU A 112 8.75 3.37 7.96
C GLU A 112 9.37 3.18 6.56
N PHE A 113 9.63 1.93 6.18
CA PHE A 113 10.34 1.59 4.95
C PHE A 113 9.70 0.39 4.25
N ILE A 114 9.85 0.37 2.92
CA ILE A 114 9.52 -0.77 2.07
C ILE A 114 10.82 -1.52 1.77
N PRO A 115 10.87 -2.86 1.95
CA PRO A 115 12.07 -3.64 1.71
C PRO A 115 12.48 -3.57 0.23
N ALA A 116 13.79 -3.51 -0.01
CA ALA A 116 14.36 -3.49 -1.38
C ALA A 116 13.95 -4.72 -2.21
N SER A 117 13.54 -5.82 -1.56
CA SER A 117 13.04 -7.02 -2.24
C SER A 117 11.73 -6.78 -3.01
N ILE A 118 11.01 -5.69 -2.77
CA ILE A 118 9.78 -5.36 -3.51
C ILE A 118 10.01 -5.34 -5.02
N LYS A 119 11.20 -4.91 -5.48
CA LYS A 119 11.55 -4.88 -6.91
C LYS A 119 11.46 -6.23 -7.63
N ARG A 120 11.46 -7.34 -6.87
CA ARG A 120 11.33 -8.71 -7.38
C ARG A 120 9.90 -9.08 -7.77
N LEU A 121 8.90 -8.26 -7.40
CA LEU A 121 7.50 -8.47 -7.75
C LEU A 121 7.22 -8.12 -9.22
N THR A 122 7.80 -8.88 -10.15
CA THR A 122 7.83 -8.55 -11.59
C THR A 122 6.46 -8.47 -12.28
N ARG A 123 5.37 -8.87 -11.61
CA ARG A 123 3.99 -8.77 -12.10
C ARG A 123 3.14 -7.71 -11.38
N LEU A 124 3.70 -6.97 -10.41
CA LEU A 124 2.94 -6.01 -9.61
C LEU A 124 2.56 -4.78 -10.42
N ASN A 125 1.26 -4.64 -10.69
CA ASN A 125 0.70 -3.52 -11.44
C ASN A 125 0.21 -2.40 -10.52
N ARG A 126 -0.27 -2.74 -9.31
CA ARG A 126 -0.85 -1.80 -8.36
C ARG A 126 -0.21 -1.94 -6.97
N LEU A 127 0.27 -0.82 -6.44
CA LEU A 127 0.75 -0.69 -5.06
C LEU A 127 -0.05 0.39 -4.34
N ASP A 128 -0.78 -0.01 -3.29
CA ASP A 128 -1.54 0.90 -2.42
C ASP A 128 -0.89 1.02 -1.05
N LEU A 129 -0.47 2.24 -0.72
CA LEU A 129 0.21 2.64 0.51
C LEU A 129 -0.52 3.82 1.16
N ASN A 130 -1.78 4.06 0.79
CA ASN A 130 -2.53 5.20 1.33
C ASN A 130 -2.53 5.17 2.86
N ASN A 131 -2.39 6.34 3.49
CA ASN A 131 -2.42 6.54 4.93
C ASN A 131 -1.34 5.74 5.70
N CYS A 132 -0.23 5.38 5.05
CA CYS A 132 0.96 4.90 5.74
C CYS A 132 1.71 6.08 6.36
N GLN A 133 1.21 6.61 7.48
CA GLN A 133 1.65 7.89 8.05
C GLN A 133 3.11 7.92 8.50
N ARG A 134 3.72 6.76 8.77
CA ARG A 134 5.14 6.63 9.15
C ARG A 134 6.08 6.36 7.98
N LEU A 135 5.56 6.05 6.79
CA LEU A 135 6.38 5.77 5.61
C LEU A 135 7.22 7.00 5.25
N GLN A 136 8.54 6.84 5.25
CA GLN A 136 9.49 7.94 5.03
C GLN A 136 9.90 8.07 3.56
N ALA A 137 10.09 6.94 2.87
CA ALA A 137 10.53 6.94 1.49
C ALA A 137 10.00 5.75 0.69
N LEU A 138 9.81 5.94 -0.62
CA LEU A 138 9.70 4.84 -1.57
C LEU A 138 11.10 4.35 -1.97
N PRO A 139 11.28 3.04 -2.22
CA PRO A 139 12.58 2.49 -2.57
C PRO A 139 13.04 2.97 -3.95
N ASP A 140 14.36 3.07 -4.11
CA ASP A 140 15.02 3.50 -5.35
C ASP A 140 14.68 2.63 -6.57
N GLU A 141 14.41 1.34 -6.34
CA GLU A 141 14.02 0.38 -7.35
C GLU A 141 12.62 -0.15 -7.03
N LEU A 142 11.69 0.14 -7.94
CA LEU A 142 10.33 -0.38 -7.91
C LEU A 142 10.16 -1.53 -8.92
N PRO A 143 9.14 -2.40 -8.75
CA PRO A 143 8.78 -3.39 -9.76
C PRO A 143 8.62 -2.79 -11.15
N ARG A 144 9.25 -3.39 -12.17
CA ARG A 144 9.23 -2.89 -13.56
C ARG A 144 7.84 -2.87 -14.22
N SER A 145 6.89 -3.62 -13.67
CA SER A 145 5.50 -3.70 -14.13
C SER A 145 4.58 -2.67 -13.47
N LEU A 146 5.07 -1.87 -12.52
CA LEU A 146 4.23 -1.04 -11.69
C LEU A 146 3.60 0.10 -12.48
N LEU A 147 2.27 0.09 -12.57
CA LEU A 147 1.48 1.07 -13.32
C LEU A 147 0.85 2.11 -12.40
N TYR A 148 0.49 1.72 -11.17
CA TYR A 148 -0.27 2.56 -10.24
C TYR A 148 0.34 2.55 -8.85
N ILE A 149 0.65 3.73 -8.32
CA ILE A 149 1.11 3.95 -6.95
C ILE A 149 0.17 4.92 -6.24
N TYR A 150 -0.30 4.52 -5.07
CA TYR A 150 -1.13 5.35 -4.21
C TYR A 150 -0.44 5.55 -2.87
N THR A 151 -0.15 6.80 -2.51
CA THR A 151 0.47 7.21 -1.24
C THR A 151 -0.29 8.35 -0.58
N HIS A 152 -1.60 8.53 -0.88
CA HIS A 152 -2.41 9.57 -0.27
C HIS A 152 -2.27 9.55 1.26
N GLY A 153 -2.01 10.70 1.89
CA GLY A 153 -1.99 10.80 3.34
C GLY A 153 -0.75 10.16 4.00
N CYS A 154 0.30 9.84 3.25
CA CYS A 154 1.61 9.48 3.81
C CYS A 154 2.32 10.75 4.32
N THR A 155 1.91 11.25 5.48
CA THR A 155 2.35 12.55 6.03
C THR A 155 3.83 12.63 6.41
N SER A 156 4.52 11.50 6.56
CA SER A 156 5.97 11.46 6.82
C SER A 156 6.82 11.23 5.58
N LEU A 157 6.20 11.07 4.41
CA LEU A 157 6.89 10.73 3.16
C LEU A 157 7.71 11.93 2.68
N VAL A 158 9.04 11.79 2.65
CA VAL A 158 9.99 12.84 2.22
C VAL A 158 10.61 12.56 0.85
N SER A 159 10.62 11.30 0.40
CA SER A 159 11.20 10.92 -0.89
C SER A 159 10.39 9.86 -1.62
N ILE A 160 10.22 10.07 -2.92
CA ILE A 160 9.67 9.15 -3.91
C ILE A 160 10.61 9.00 -5.11
N SER A 161 11.90 9.31 -4.93
CA SER A 161 12.87 9.42 -6.02
C SER A 161 12.95 8.19 -6.93
N GLY A 162 12.73 6.99 -6.37
CA GLY A 162 12.65 5.74 -7.14
C GLY A 162 11.53 5.71 -8.19
N CYS A 163 10.44 6.46 -8.00
CA CYS A 163 9.36 6.57 -8.99
C CYS A 163 9.83 7.23 -10.30
N PHE A 164 10.79 8.16 -10.22
CA PHE A 164 11.28 8.90 -11.38
C PHE A 164 12.13 8.07 -12.34
N LYS A 165 12.62 6.92 -11.89
CA LYS A 165 13.37 5.95 -12.71
C LYS A 165 12.43 5.01 -13.46
N HIS A 166 11.14 4.97 -13.10
CA HIS A 166 10.17 4.02 -13.62
C HIS A 166 9.41 4.57 -14.84
N ARG A 167 9.60 3.96 -16.02
CA ARG A 167 9.05 4.46 -17.28
C ARG A 167 7.60 4.06 -17.56
N CYS A 168 7.09 3.02 -16.91
CA CYS A 168 5.73 2.51 -17.16
C CYS A 168 4.68 3.06 -16.17
N LEU A 169 5.07 3.98 -15.27
CA LEU A 169 4.17 4.47 -14.24
C LEU A 169 3.08 5.35 -14.88
N ARG A 170 1.83 4.89 -14.82
CA ARG A 170 0.67 5.59 -15.38
C ARG A 170 -0.01 6.51 -14.38
N LYS A 171 0.06 6.20 -13.08
CA LYS A 171 -0.58 7.01 -12.05
C LYS A 171 0.22 7.03 -10.76
N LEU A 172 0.39 8.23 -10.21
CA LEU A 172 0.97 8.47 -8.91
C LEU A 172 0.07 9.41 -8.10
N VAL A 173 -0.46 8.92 -6.98
CA VAL A 173 -1.26 9.73 -6.05
C VAL A 173 -0.42 10.03 -4.82
N ALA A 174 0.00 11.29 -4.63
CA ALA A 174 0.79 11.73 -3.48
C ALA A 174 0.14 12.92 -2.74
N SER A 175 -1.19 13.06 -2.88
CA SER A 175 -1.98 14.05 -2.14
C SER A 175 -1.82 13.89 -0.62
N ASN A 176 -1.77 15.00 0.12
CA ASN A 176 -1.57 15.02 1.58
C ASN A 176 -0.22 14.45 2.07
N CYS A 177 0.79 14.33 1.19
CA CYS A 177 2.17 14.01 1.57
C CYS A 177 3.00 15.28 1.82
N TYR A 178 2.66 16.02 2.88
CA TYR A 178 3.13 17.40 3.09
C TYR A 178 4.65 17.59 3.27
N LYS A 179 5.46 16.52 3.39
CA LYS A 179 6.92 16.62 3.51
C LYS A 179 7.67 16.36 2.20
N LEU A 180 6.95 16.22 1.09
CA LEU A 180 7.57 15.99 -0.23
C LEU A 180 8.11 17.27 -0.90
N ASP A 181 8.13 18.43 -0.25
CA ASP A 181 8.31 19.76 -0.84
C ASP A 181 9.31 19.88 -2.02
N GLN A 182 10.53 19.34 -1.91
CA GLN A 182 11.52 19.41 -2.99
C GLN A 182 11.22 18.44 -4.15
N GLU A 183 10.78 17.22 -3.84
CA GLU A 183 10.36 16.25 -4.87
C GLU A 183 8.98 16.58 -5.46
N ALA A 184 8.14 17.29 -4.71
CA ALA A 184 6.86 17.82 -5.15
C ALA A 184 7.08 18.82 -6.28
N GLN A 185 8.08 19.70 -6.17
CA GLN A 185 8.46 20.61 -7.25
C GLN A 185 8.94 19.85 -8.49
N ILE A 186 9.76 18.81 -8.33
CA ILE A 186 10.20 17.95 -9.43
C ILE A 186 8.99 17.25 -10.07
N LEU A 187 8.07 16.72 -9.26
CA LEU A 187 6.83 16.08 -9.71
C LEU A 187 5.97 17.04 -10.53
N ILE A 188 5.76 18.25 -10.01
CA ILE A 188 4.95 19.30 -10.65
C ILE A 188 5.59 19.70 -11.98
N HIS A 189 6.89 19.98 -11.99
CA HIS A 189 7.63 20.37 -13.18
C HIS A 189 7.67 19.24 -14.22
N ARG A 190 7.98 18.01 -13.77
CA ARG A 190 7.96 16.81 -14.62
C ARG A 190 6.57 16.49 -15.11
N ASN A 191 5.47 16.88 -14.49
CA ASN A 191 4.15 16.60 -15.08
C ASN A 191 3.72 17.71 -16.06
N MET A 192 4.10 18.96 -15.83
CA MET A 192 3.72 20.08 -16.69
C MET A 192 4.44 20.14 -18.05
N GLN A 193 5.67 19.64 -18.20
CA GLN A 193 6.42 19.71 -19.48
C GLN A 193 6.14 18.54 -20.45
N LEU A 194 4.87 18.22 -20.76
CA LEU A 194 4.39 17.17 -21.70
C LEU A 194 5.46 16.26 -22.37
N ASP A 195 5.88 15.20 -21.68
CA ASP A 195 6.79 14.15 -22.20
C ASP A 195 6.02 12.84 -22.17
N SER A 196 6.26 12.00 -23.17
CA SER A 196 5.51 10.75 -23.43
C SER A 196 5.72 9.65 -22.38
N ALA A 197 6.70 9.80 -21.50
CA ALA A 197 7.03 8.84 -20.44
C ALA A 197 6.37 9.14 -19.08
N LYS A 198 5.33 9.99 -19.04
CA LYS A 198 4.73 10.51 -17.81
C LYS A 198 3.48 9.77 -17.36
N PRO A 199 3.17 9.77 -16.05
CA PRO A 199 1.89 9.33 -15.55
C PRO A 199 0.74 10.20 -16.11
N GLU A 200 -0.27 9.55 -16.69
CA GLU A 200 -1.52 10.14 -17.20
C GLU A 200 -2.26 10.95 -16.12
N HIS A 201 -2.16 10.53 -14.85
CA HIS A 201 -2.79 11.22 -13.73
C HIS A 201 -1.83 11.33 -12.54
N SER A 202 -1.64 12.55 -12.03
CA SER A 202 -0.86 12.81 -10.82
C SER A 202 -1.58 13.76 -9.87
N TYR A 203 -1.52 13.47 -8.58
CA TYR A 203 -2.09 14.30 -7.52
C TYR A 203 -0.95 14.70 -6.57
N PHE A 204 -0.66 15.99 -6.51
CA PHE A 204 0.51 16.48 -5.80
C PHE A 204 0.27 16.67 -4.30
N PRO A 205 1.32 16.54 -3.49
CA PRO A 205 1.31 16.97 -2.10
C PRO A 205 1.16 18.49 -2.03
N GLY A 206 0.42 19.00 -1.05
CA GLY A 206 0.37 20.43 -0.79
C GLY A 206 -0.85 20.85 0.04
N ARG A 207 -0.64 21.86 0.88
CA ARG A 207 -1.70 22.77 1.34
C ARG A 207 -1.80 23.98 0.41
N ASP A 208 -0.64 24.43 -0.09
CA ASP A 208 -0.50 25.61 -0.94
C ASP A 208 -0.48 25.25 -2.41
N VAL A 209 -1.02 26.15 -3.24
CA VAL A 209 -1.05 25.97 -4.69
C VAL A 209 0.32 26.40 -5.26
N PRO A 210 0.96 25.61 -6.15
CA PRO A 210 2.27 25.97 -6.68
C PRO A 210 2.25 27.35 -7.36
N ALA A 211 3.32 28.15 -7.20
CA ALA A 211 3.39 29.54 -7.68
C ALA A 211 3.13 29.73 -9.19
N CYS A 212 3.27 28.67 -9.99
CA CYS A 212 2.94 28.67 -11.42
C CYS A 212 1.43 28.67 -11.73
N PHE A 213 0.57 28.51 -10.72
CA PHE A 213 -0.87 28.67 -10.85
C PHE A 213 -1.25 30.09 -10.44
N ASN A 214 -1.72 30.89 -11.40
CA ASN A 214 -1.90 32.33 -11.25
C ASN A 214 -3.23 32.75 -10.57
N HIS A 215 -4.05 31.81 -10.14
CA HIS A 215 -5.39 32.05 -9.59
C HIS A 215 -5.57 31.34 -8.24
N GLN A 216 -4.74 31.71 -7.28
CA GLN A 216 -4.76 31.14 -5.94
C GLN A 216 -5.70 31.95 -5.03
N ALA A 217 -6.48 31.26 -4.21
CA ALA A 217 -7.21 31.89 -3.12
C ALA A 217 -6.24 32.10 -1.96
N PHE A 218 -5.99 33.34 -1.56
CA PHE A 218 -5.22 33.64 -0.36
C PHE A 218 -6.08 33.28 0.86
N VAL A 219 -5.53 32.50 1.79
CA VAL A 219 -6.12 32.38 3.12
C VAL A 219 -5.77 33.67 3.84
N GLU A 220 -6.72 34.58 3.98
CA GLU A 220 -6.57 35.68 4.92
C GLU A 220 -6.46 35.09 6.33
N ASP A 221 -5.34 35.34 6.99
CA ASP A 221 -5.17 35.10 8.42
C ASP A 221 -6.26 35.84 9.18
N THR A 222 -7.33 35.14 9.57
CA THR A 222 -8.22 35.63 10.62
C THR A 222 -7.45 35.60 11.93
N LEU A 223 -6.70 36.66 12.20
CA LEU A 223 -6.30 37.05 13.55
C LEU A 223 -7.58 37.15 14.40
N PRO A 224 -7.62 36.57 15.62
CA PRO A 224 -8.69 36.89 16.55
C PRO A 224 -8.52 38.36 16.95
N SER A 225 -9.50 39.19 16.61
CA SER A 225 -9.68 40.50 17.20
C SER A 225 -9.89 40.37 18.71
N GLU A 226 -8.98 40.98 19.46
CA GLU A 226 -9.00 41.44 20.88
C GLU A 226 -9.91 40.72 21.89
#